data_AF-A0A9E3TM72-F1
#
_entry.id   AF-A0A9E3TM72-F1
#
_cell.length_a   1.000
_cell.length_b   1.000
_cell.length_c   1.000
_cell.angle_alpha   90.00
_cell.angle_beta   90.00
_cell.angle_gamma   90.00
#
_symmetry.space_group_name_H-M   'P 1'
#
loop_
_entity.id
_entity.type
_entity.pdbx_description
1 polymer ?
#
loop_
_entity_poly.entity_id
_entity_poly.type
_entity_poly.pdbx_seq_one_letter_code
_entity_poly.pdbx_strand_id
1 'polypeptide(L)'
;MLYGLVILVVVGVAIVVTSIHRRAVARFNERFPPIGDDEFIRRCSPGTSRDIALRVRRIVSEQLGIEYERVYPEQRFIDDLSAD
;
A
#
# COMPACT_ATOMS: atom_id res chain seq x y z
N MET A 1 -24.88 -20.19 26.90
CA MET A 1 -24.00 -19.07 27.32
C MET A 1 -22.63 -19.10 26.65
N LEU A 2 -21.93 -20.24 26.59
CA LEU A 2 -20.59 -20.35 25.97
C LEU A 2 -20.53 -19.88 24.50
N TYR A 3 -21.48 -20.32 23.65
CA TYR A 3 -21.55 -19.89 22.25
C TYR A 3 -21.73 -18.38 22.08
N GLY A 4 -22.55 -17.76 22.93
CA GLY A 4 -22.75 -16.31 22.91
C GLY A 4 -21.47 -15.55 23.24
N LEU A 5 -20.70 -16.04 24.22
CA LEU A 5 -19.39 -15.48 24.58
C LEU A 5 -18.37 -15.63 23.43
N VAL A 6 -18.29 -16.80 22.80
CA VAL A 6 -17.37 -17.06 21.68
C VAL A 6 -17.68 -16.13 20.50
N ILE A 7 -18.96 -15.96 20.14
CA ILE A 7 -19.37 -15.05 19.07
C ILE A 7 -18.95 -13.61 19.39
N LEU A 8 -19.16 -13.16 20.64
CA LEU A 8 -18.82 -11.80 21.07
C LEU A 8 -17.30 -11.54 20.97
N VAL A 9 -16.48 -12.53 21.35
CA VAL A 9 -15.02 -12.44 21.22
C VAL A 9 -14.60 -12.39 19.75
N VAL A 10 -15.12 -13.26 18.89
CA VAL A 10 -14.78 -13.28 17.46
C VAL A 10 -15.15 -11.96 16.78
N VAL A 11 -16.35 -11.45 17.05
CA VAL A 11 -16.81 -10.15 16.53
C VAL A 11 -15.92 -9.02 17.04
N GLY A 12 -15.57 -9.02 18.33
CA GLY A 12 -14.66 -8.05 18.92
C GLY A 12 -13.29 -8.04 18.23
N VAL A 13 -12.69 -9.22 18.03
CA VAL A 13 -11.40 -9.36 17.33
C VAL A 13 -11.50 -8.86 15.88
N ALA A 14 -12.55 -9.26 15.15
CA ALA A 14 -12.76 -8.82 13.77
C ALA A 14 -12.90 -7.28 13.68
N ILE A 15 -13.62 -6.65 14.61
CA ILE A 15 -13.75 -5.18 14.67
C ILE A 15 -12.38 -4.53 14.92
N VAL A 16 -11.59 -5.05 15.85
CA VAL A 16 -10.25 -4.50 16.16
C VAL A 16 -9.33 -4.63 14.94
N VAL A 17 -9.23 -5.81 14.33
CA VAL A 17 -8.38 -6.07 13.17
C VAL A 17 -8.77 -5.18 11.99
N THR A 18 -10.06 -5.10 11.66
CA THR A 18 -10.55 -4.25 10.57
C THR A 18 -10.32 -2.77 10.84
N SER A 19 -10.43 -2.32 12.10
CA SER A 19 -10.14 -0.93 12.49
C SER A 19 -8.66 -0.58 12.34
N ILE A 20 -7.76 -1.48 12.75
CA ILE A 20 -6.31 -1.29 12.60
C ILE A 20 -5.95 -1.24 11.10
N HIS A 21 -6.47 -2.18 10.31
CA HIS A 21 -6.21 -2.24 8.88
C HIS A 21 -6.72 -0.99 8.16
N ARG A 22 -7.95 -0.54 8.46
CA ARG A 22 -8.51 0.71 7.91
C ARG A 22 -7.66 1.93 8.26
N ARG A 23 -7.17 2.04 9.50
CA ARG A 23 -6.28 3.13 9.92
C ARG A 23 -4.91 3.07 9.23
N ALA A 24 -4.38 1.87 8.99
CA ALA A 24 -3.13 1.70 8.26
C ALA A 24 -3.29 2.13 6.80
N VAL A 25 -4.35 1.67 6.12
CA VAL A 25 -4.67 2.05 4.74
C VAL A 25 -4.94 3.55 4.62
N ALA A 26 -5.68 4.15 5.56
CA ALA A 26 -5.91 5.60 5.57
C ALA A 26 -4.60 6.39 5.67
N ARG A 27 -3.72 6.02 6.61
CA ARG A 27 -2.40 6.66 6.75
C ARG A 27 -1.52 6.46 5.52
N PHE A 28 -1.56 5.27 4.90
CA PHE A 28 -0.86 5.02 3.64
C PHE A 28 -1.39 5.93 2.53
N ASN A 29 -2.71 6.05 2.39
CA ASN A 29 -3.34 6.87 1.36
C ASN A 29 -3.09 8.37 1.54
N GLU A 30 -2.97 8.83 2.79
CA GLU A 30 -2.59 10.22 3.11
C GLU A 30 -1.12 10.49 2.79
N ARG A 31 -0.23 9.54 3.10
CA ARG A 31 1.21 9.67 2.86
C ARG A 31 1.57 9.53 1.38
N PHE A 32 0.84 8.70 0.65
CA PHE A 32 1.05 8.36 -0.76
C PHE A 32 -0.22 8.66 -1.56
N PRO A 33 -0.51 9.94 -1.85
CA PRO A 33 -1.61 10.32 -2.74
C PRO A 33 -1.41 9.74 -4.16
N PRO A 34 -2.43 9.66 -5.00
CA PRO A 34 -2.23 9.23 -6.39
C PRO A 34 -1.38 10.24 -7.18
N ILE A 35 -0.36 9.77 -7.90
CA ILE A 35 0.51 10.58 -8.77
C ILE A 35 0.53 10.06 -10.21
N GLY A 36 0.62 10.97 -11.17
CA GLY A 36 0.77 10.66 -12.60
C GLY A 36 2.20 10.29 -12.99
N ASP A 37 2.38 9.81 -14.21
CA ASP A 37 3.68 9.34 -14.73
C ASP A 37 4.76 10.42 -14.72
N ASP A 38 4.43 11.66 -15.11
CA ASP A 38 5.42 12.73 -15.16
C ASP A 38 5.93 13.12 -13.77
N GLU A 39 5.05 13.10 -12.77
CA GLU A 39 5.42 13.37 -11.38
C GLU A 39 6.26 12.22 -10.81
N PHE A 40 5.88 10.98 -11.10
CA PHE A 40 6.66 9.80 -10.73
C PHE A 40 8.08 9.87 -11.27
N ILE A 41 8.24 10.20 -12.56
CA ILE A 41 9.54 10.32 -13.21
C ILE A 41 10.37 11.47 -12.64
N ARG A 42 9.75 12.59 -12.27
CA ARG A 42 10.44 13.71 -11.59
C ARG A 42 11.00 13.34 -10.23
N ARG A 43 10.40 12.36 -9.55
CA ARG A 43 10.87 11.84 -8.26
C ARG A 43 11.95 10.77 -8.39
N CYS A 44 12.07 10.14 -9.56
CA CYS A 44 13.17 9.20 -9.82
C CYS A 44 14.54 9.92 -9.81
N SER A 45 15.60 9.17 -9.56
CA SER A 45 16.95 9.70 -9.60
C SER A 45 17.32 10.25 -11.00
N PRO A 46 18.14 11.32 -11.09
CA PRO A 46 18.58 11.86 -12.38
C PRO A 46 19.21 10.78 -13.27
N GLY A 47 18.86 10.78 -14.56
CA GLY A 47 19.34 9.77 -15.51
C GLY A 47 18.52 8.48 -15.56
N THR A 48 17.46 8.36 -14.76
CA THR A 48 16.54 7.21 -14.84
C THR A 48 15.80 7.21 -16.19
N SER A 49 15.84 6.08 -16.90
CA SER A 49 15.08 5.89 -18.13
C SER A 49 13.57 5.84 -17.85
N ARG A 50 12.80 6.69 -18.55
CA ARG A 50 11.33 6.76 -18.43
C ARG A 50 10.66 5.41 -18.68
N ASP A 51 11.06 4.71 -19.74
CA ASP A 51 10.48 3.41 -20.10
C ASP A 51 10.71 2.37 -18.99
N ILE A 52 11.93 2.30 -18.48
CA ILE A 52 12.30 1.36 -17.41
C ILE A 52 11.56 1.69 -16.12
N ALA A 53 11.52 2.96 -15.74
CA ALA A 53 10.86 3.40 -14.51
C ALA A 53 9.36 3.09 -14.51
N LEU A 54 8.65 3.41 -15.61
CA LEU A 54 7.22 3.13 -15.72
C LEU A 54 6.93 1.62 -15.81
N ARG A 55 7.83 0.84 -16.42
CA ARG A 55 7.74 -0.62 -16.42
C ARG A 55 7.89 -1.20 -15.02
N VAL A 56 8.90 -0.78 -14.27
CA VAL A 56 9.10 -1.20 -12.88
C VAL A 56 7.90 -0.80 -12.03
N ARG A 57 7.40 0.44 -12.19
CA ARG A 57 6.19 0.91 -11.50
C ARG A 57 4.99 -0.02 -11.73
N ARG A 58 4.79 -0.47 -12.98
CA ARG A 58 3.73 -1.42 -13.33
C ARG A 58 3.94 -2.79 -12.67
N ILE A 59 5.16 -3.32 -12.72
CA ILE A 59 5.49 -4.60 -12.09
C ILE A 59 5.20 -4.54 -10.57
N VAL A 60 5.63 -3.48 -9.89
CA VAL A 60 5.40 -3.31 -8.44
C VAL A 60 3.89 -3.28 -8.14
N SER A 61 3.12 -2.52 -8.92
CA SER A 61 1.66 -2.45 -8.79
C SER A 61 1.00 -3.83 -8.96
N GLU A 62 1.37 -4.57 -10.00
CA GLU A 62 0.81 -5.88 -10.31
C GLU A 62 1.20 -6.95 -9.29
N GLN A 63 2.46 -6.98 -8.87
CA GLN A 63 2.97 -8.02 -7.96
C GLN A 63 2.51 -7.82 -6.51
N LEU A 64 2.40 -6.56 -6.07
CA LEU A 64 2.05 -6.24 -4.68
C LEU A 64 0.57 -5.88 -4.51
N GLY A 65 -0.22 -5.84 -5.59
CA GLY A 65 -1.63 -5.46 -5.56
C GLY A 65 -1.87 -4.01 -5.14
N ILE A 66 -0.88 -3.13 -5.37
CA ILE A 66 -0.94 -1.71 -5.03
C ILE A 66 -1.47 -0.94 -6.25
N GLU A 67 -2.31 0.06 -6.02
CA GLU A 67 -2.78 0.97 -7.08
C GLU A 67 -1.59 1.63 -7.79
N TYR A 68 -1.58 1.61 -9.12
CA TYR A 68 -0.46 2.07 -9.95
C TYR A 68 -0.04 3.50 -9.61
N GLU A 69 -1.03 4.37 -9.42
CA GLU A 69 -0.89 5.77 -9.07
C GLU A 69 -0.27 5.97 -7.67
N ARG A 70 -0.26 4.94 -6.82
CA ARG A 70 0.28 4.96 -5.45
C ARG A 70 1.62 4.26 -5.29
N VAL A 71 2.24 3.85 -6.39
CA VAL A 71 3.64 3.39 -6.40
C VAL A 71 4.57 4.60 -6.49
N TYR A 72 5.48 4.71 -5.52
CA TYR A 72 6.42 5.83 -5.38
C TYR A 72 7.88 5.34 -5.41
N PRO A 73 8.82 6.09 -6.03
CA PRO A 73 10.24 5.72 -6.04
C PRO A 73 10.88 5.63 -4.64
N GLU A 74 10.42 6.45 -3.70
CA GLU A 74 10.93 6.54 -2.33
C GLU A 74 10.37 5.48 -1.36
N GLN A 75 9.42 4.64 -1.81
CA GLN A 75 8.85 3.58 -0.98
C GLN A 75 9.88 2.50 -0.67
N ARG A 76 9.95 2.10 0.60
CA ARG A 76 10.72 0.93 1.04
C ARG A 76 9.87 -0.32 0.83
N PHE A 77 10.38 -1.29 0.08
CA PHE A 77 9.68 -2.55 -0.20
C PHE A 77 9.16 -3.26 1.06
N ILE A 78 9.98 -3.31 2.12
CA ILE A 78 9.61 -3.97 3.37
C ILE A 78 8.70 -3.06 4.21
N ASP A 79 9.17 -1.86 4.56
CA ASP A 79 8.49 -1.03 5.56
C ASP A 79 7.22 -0.34 5.05
N ASP A 80 7.19 0.05 3.77
CA ASP A 80 6.06 0.77 3.18
C ASP A 80 5.16 -0.16 2.34
N LEU A 81 5.71 -1.22 1.73
CA LEU A 81 4.95 -2.12 0.84
C LEU A 81 4.74 -3.54 1.40
N SER A 82 5.31 -3.85 2.58
CA SER A 82 5.16 -5.17 3.23
C SER A 82 5.53 -6.35 2.31
N ALA A 83 6.48 -6.15 1.40
CA ALA A 83 7.03 -7.22 0.56
C ALA A 83 8.00 -8.08 1.39
N ASP A 84 7.72 -9.39 1.47
CA ASP A 84 8.50 -10.44 2.17
C ASP A 84 8.87 -11.57 1.18
#